data_AF-A0A2W4NYZ8-F1
#
_entry.id   AF-A0A2W4NYZ8-F1
#
_cell.length_a   1.000
_cell.length_b   1.000
_cell.length_c   1.000
_cell.angle_alpha   90.00
_cell.angle_beta   90.00
_cell.angle_gamma   90.00
#
_symmetry.space_group_name_H-M   'P 1'
#
loop_
_entity.id
_entity.type
_entity.pdbx_description
1 polymer ?
#
loop_
_entity_poly.entity_id
_entity_poly.type
_entity_poly.pdbx_seq_one_letter_code
_entity_poly.pdbx_strand_id
1 'polypeptide(L)'
;YDWPGNLREMKNVIKRAVLLTDGPVITLDSLPREMIETVQRPAEQPEKTSSPIYDLKALQESQERELIVKTLQEVRYNKSRAARILNIDRKTLYLKMEKYGIT
;
A
#
# COMPACT_ATOMS: atom_id res chain seq x y z
N TYR A 1 5.41 16.02 18.92
CA TYR A 1 5.30 14.65 18.38
C TYR A 1 4.33 14.73 17.23
N ASP A 2 4.82 14.55 16.00
CA ASP A 2 3.99 14.54 14.81
C ASP A 2 3.58 13.11 14.51
N TRP A 3 2.26 12.86 14.58
CA TRP A 3 1.70 11.56 14.24
C TRP A 3 2.02 11.26 12.77
N PRO A 4 2.72 10.16 12.45
CA PRO A 4 3.22 9.90 11.11
C PRO A 4 2.14 9.44 10.13
N GLY A 5 0.91 9.24 10.61
CA GLY A 5 -0.20 8.68 9.85
C GLY A 5 -1.40 9.60 9.68
N ASN A 6 -2.47 9.08 9.08
CA ASN A 6 -3.76 9.76 9.01
C ASN A 6 -4.64 9.45 10.25
N LEU A 7 -5.75 10.18 10.41
CA LEU A 7 -6.68 10.01 11.54
C LEU A 7 -7.30 8.60 11.63
N ARG A 8 -7.36 7.89 10.50
CA ARG A 8 -7.86 6.51 10.41
C ARG A 8 -6.85 5.51 10.98
N GLU A 9 -5.56 5.74 10.75
CA GLU A 9 -4.47 4.96 11.34
C GLU A 9 -4.41 5.15 12.85
N MET A 10 -4.60 6.39 13.32
CA MET A 10 -4.69 6.66 14.76
C MET A 10 -5.84 5.88 15.41
N LYS A 11 -7.00 5.86 14.76
CA LYS A 11 -8.16 5.06 15.21
C LYS A 11 -7.86 3.56 15.24
N ASN A 12 -7.12 3.04 14.25
CA ASN A 12 -6.77 1.62 14.20
C ASN A 12 -5.78 1.23 15.29
N VAL A 13 -4.80 2.09 15.57
CA VAL A 13 -3.82 1.89 16.65
C VAL A 13 -4.51 1.92 18.01
N ILE A 14 -5.39 2.88 18.27
CA ILE A 14 -6.16 2.93 19.52
C ILE A 14 -7.05 1.68 19.67
N LYS A 15 -7.74 1.27 18.60
CA LYS A 15 -8.56 0.04 18.62
C LYS A 15 -7.72 -1.20 18.95
N ARG A 16 -6.53 -1.31 18.35
CA ARG A 16 -5.63 -2.44 18.56
C ARG A 16 -5.04 -2.43 19.98
N ALA A 17 -4.67 -1.27 20.50
CA ALA A 17 -4.19 -1.09 21.87
C ALA A 17 -5.26 -1.51 22.88
N VAL A 18 -6.52 -1.07 22.70
CA VAL A 18 -7.65 -1.47 23.54
C VAL A 18 -7.89 -2.98 23.47
N LEU A 19 -7.75 -3.60 22.29
CA LEU A 19 -8.00 -5.03 22.10
C LEU A 19 -6.87 -5.92 22.67
N LEU A 20 -5.66 -5.39 22.78
CA LEU A 20 -4.48 -6.07 23.34
C LEU A 20 -4.27 -5.80 24.83
N THR A 21 -5.04 -4.89 25.42
CA THR A 21 -4.95 -4.58 26.85
C THR A 21 -5.94 -5.44 27.62
N ASP A 22 -5.44 -6.30 28.50
CA ASP A 22 -6.25 -7.18 29.36
C ASP A 22 -6.77 -6.46 30.63
N GLY A 23 -6.72 -5.13 30.68
CA GLY A 23 -6.98 -4.34 31.89
C GLY A 23 -7.48 -2.91 31.60
N PRO A 24 -7.83 -2.14 32.66
CA PRO A 24 -8.43 -0.80 32.52
C PRO A 24 -7.43 0.28 32.06
N VAL A 25 -6.13 -0.03 32.04
CA VAL A 25 -5.06 0.91 31.70
C VAL A 25 -4.21 0.30 30.59
N ILE A 26 -4.09 1.02 29.47
CA ILE A 26 -3.21 0.66 28.35
C ILE A 26 -1.77 0.90 28.80
N THR A 27 -1.03 -0.18 29.06
CA THR A 27 0.41 -0.14 29.39
C THR A 27 1.26 -0.21 28.13
N LEU A 28 2.52 0.24 28.20
CA LEU A 28 3.43 0.24 27.04
C LEU A 28 3.57 -1.15 26.39
N ASP A 29 3.43 -2.23 27.16
CA ASP A 29 3.46 -3.63 26.68
C ASP A 29 2.27 -4.02 25.78
N SER A 30 1.17 -3.27 25.85
CA SER A 30 -0.05 -3.50 25.05
C SER A 30 -0.04 -2.76 23.71
N LEU A 31 0.96 -1.89 23.49
CA LEU A 31 1.13 -1.18 22.23
C LEU A 31 1.88 -2.03 21.21
N PRO A 32 1.57 -1.90 19.90
CA PRO A 32 2.34 -2.54 18.85
C PRO A 32 3.83 -2.17 18.96
N ARG A 33 4.72 -3.16 18.81
CA ARG A 33 6.18 -2.97 18.92
C ARG A 33 6.73 -1.83 18.04
N GLU A 34 6.08 -1.57 16.91
CA GLU A 34 6.38 -0.47 15.98
C GLU A 34 6.31 0.92 16.65
N MET A 35 5.46 1.11 17.67
CA MET A 35 5.39 2.34 18.47
C MET A 35 6.42 2.38 19.60
N ILE A 36 6.86 1.23 20.09
CA ILE A 36 7.85 1.14 21.17
C ILE A 36 9.26 1.42 20.63
N GLU A 37 9.56 0.93 19.42
CA GLU A 37 10.84 1.12 18.74
C GLU A 37 11.10 2.59 18.33
N THR A 38 10.04 3.38 18.12
CA THR A 38 10.17 4.81 17.80
C THR A 38 10.53 5.69 18.99
N VAL A 39 10.40 5.18 20.23
CA VAL A 39 10.69 5.95 21.46
C VAL A 39 12.15 5.79 21.92
N GLN A 40 12.86 4.75 21.47
CA GLN A 40 14.22 4.42 21.96
C GLN A 40 15.37 5.00 21.12
N ARG A 41 15.12 5.76 20.06
CA ARG A 41 16.20 6.42 19.30
C ARG A 41 16.53 7.80 19.91
N PRO A 42 17.76 8.02 20.40
CA PRO A 42 18.24 9.35 20.73
C PRO A 42 18.22 10.21 19.46
N ALA A 43 17.85 11.48 19.64
CA ALA A 43 17.81 12.47 18.58
C ALA A 43 19.21 12.75 18.02
N GLU A 44 19.64 11.99 17.02
CA GLU A 44 20.84 12.29 16.25
C GLU A 44 20.55 12.20 14.74
N GLN A 45 20.58 13.40 14.13
CA GLN A 45 20.79 13.70 12.72
C GLN A 45 19.66 13.32 11.73
N PRO A 46 19.45 14.16 10.68
CA PRO A 46 18.50 13.86 9.61
C PRO A 46 19.11 12.78 8.71
N GLU A 47 19.19 11.56 9.20
CA GLU A 47 19.37 10.44 8.32
C GLU A 47 18.17 10.39 7.40
N LYS A 48 18.46 10.31 6.10
CA LYS A 48 17.50 9.93 5.06
C LYS A 48 17.03 8.51 5.38
N THR A 49 16.16 8.35 6.37
CA THR A 49 15.35 7.17 6.53
C THR A 49 14.31 7.24 5.44
N SER A 50 14.69 6.79 4.25
CA SER A 50 13.76 6.22 3.29
C SER A 50 13.15 4.99 3.96
N SER A 51 12.25 5.20 4.92
CA SER A 51 11.14 4.28 5.07
C SER A 51 10.61 4.12 3.65
N PRO A 52 10.53 2.91 3.09
CA PRO A 52 9.89 2.76 1.80
C PRO A 52 8.50 3.35 2.02
N ILE A 53 8.23 4.48 1.38
CA ILE A 53 6.85 4.93 1.24
C ILE A 53 6.28 3.83 0.36
N TYR A 54 5.73 2.80 0.99
CA TYR A 54 5.00 1.74 0.32
C TYR A 54 3.73 2.41 -0.15
N ASP A 55 3.84 3.10 -1.28
CA ASP A 55 2.72 3.67 -1.96
C ASP A 55 1.92 2.50 -2.50
N LEU A 56 0.92 2.07 -1.71
CA LEU A 56 0.00 0.99 -2.08
C LEU A 56 -0.62 1.26 -3.45
N LYS A 57 -0.79 2.54 -3.82
CA LYS A 57 -1.27 2.93 -5.13
C LYS A 57 -0.23 2.62 -6.21
N ALA A 58 1.04 2.94 -5.98
CA ALA A 58 2.12 2.60 -6.91
C ALA A 58 2.32 1.08 -7.05
N LEU A 59 2.15 0.31 -5.97
CA LEU A 59 2.21 -1.16 -6.00
C LEU A 59 1.02 -1.75 -6.78
N GLN A 60 -0.18 -1.23 -6.56
CA GLN A 60 -1.36 -1.65 -7.32
C GLN A 60 -1.20 -1.31 -8.80
N GLU A 61 -0.65 -0.14 -9.12
CA GLU A 61 -0.41 0.28 -10.50
C GLU A 61 0.65 -0.58 -11.20
N SER A 62 1.72 -0.99 -10.50
CA SER A 62 2.74 -1.86 -11.07
C SER A 62 2.23 -3.28 -11.31
N GLN A 63 1.50 -3.85 -10.35
CA GLN A 63 0.86 -5.16 -10.48
C GLN A 63 -0.18 -5.15 -11.61
N GLU A 64 -0.99 -4.10 -11.69
CA GLU A 64 -1.99 -3.96 -12.75
C GLU A 64 -1.33 -3.86 -14.13
N ARG A 65 -0.27 -3.06 -14.27
CA ARG A 65 0.52 -2.97 -15.50
C ARG A 65 1.07 -4.34 -15.91
N GLU A 66 1.66 -5.07 -14.97
CA GLU A 66 2.23 -6.39 -15.24
C GLU A 66 1.16 -7.38 -15.73
N LEU A 67 -0.01 -7.39 -15.08
CA LEU A 67 -1.13 -8.25 -15.46
C LEU A 67 -1.62 -7.96 -16.89
N ILE A 68 -1.71 -6.68 -17.25
CA ILE A 68 -2.11 -6.23 -18.59
C ILE A 68 -1.09 -6.69 -19.63
N VAL A 69 0.21 -6.48 -19.36
CA VAL A 69 1.28 -6.86 -20.29
C VAL A 69 1.33 -8.38 -20.48
N LYS A 70 1.28 -9.14 -19.39
CA LYS A 70 1.29 -10.61 -19.45
C LYS A 70 0.11 -11.14 -20.26
N THR A 71 -1.08 -10.64 -19.98
CA THR A 71 -2.28 -11.05 -20.73
C THR A 71 -2.18 -10.69 -22.21
N LEU A 72 -1.67 -9.49 -22.53
CA LEU A 72 -1.45 -9.07 -23.92
C LEU A 72 -0.47 -10.01 -24.63
N GLN A 73 0.62 -10.45 -23.99
CA GLN A 73 1.56 -11.41 -24.57
C GLN A 73 0.91 -12.77 -24.81
N GLU A 74 0.13 -13.29 -23.85
CA GLU A 74 -0.58 -14.58 -23.98
C GLU A 74 -1.57 -14.59 -25.15
N VAL A 75 -2.24 -13.46 -25.41
CA VAL A 75 -3.19 -13.34 -26.54
C VAL A 75 -2.60 -12.77 -27.81
N ARG A 76 -1.26 -12.72 -27.95
CA ARG A 76 -0.55 -12.14 -29.11
C ARG A 76 -1.04 -10.73 -29.46
N TYR A 77 -1.13 -9.86 -28.46
CA TYR A 77 -1.56 -8.46 -28.55
C TYR A 77 -2.98 -8.22 -29.08
N ASN A 78 -3.84 -9.25 -29.04
CA ASN A 78 -5.26 -9.10 -29.34
C ASN A 78 -6.00 -8.40 -28.19
N LYS A 79 -6.13 -7.08 -28.29
CA LYS A 79 -6.74 -6.20 -27.28
C LYS A 79 -8.17 -6.62 -26.88
N SER A 80 -8.98 -7.10 -27.84
CA SER A 80 -10.35 -7.56 -27.57
C SER A 80 -10.39 -8.84 -26.74
N ARG A 81 -9.44 -9.76 -26.97
CA ARG A 81 -9.30 -10.98 -26.15
C ARG A 81 -8.70 -10.66 -24.78
N ALA A 82 -7.71 -9.78 -24.71
CA ALA A 82 -7.11 -9.37 -23.44
C ALA A 82 -8.14 -8.72 -22.50
N ALA A 83 -8.99 -7.82 -23.01
CA ALA A 83 -10.05 -7.18 -22.23
C ALA A 83 -11.04 -8.21 -21.65
N ARG A 84 -11.40 -9.25 -22.43
CA ARG A 84 -12.26 -10.34 -21.97
C ARG A 84 -11.61 -11.19 -20.88
N ILE A 85 -10.32 -11.52 -21.01
CA ILE A 85 -9.59 -12.31 -20.00
C ILE A 85 -9.41 -11.52 -18.71
N LEU A 86 -9.11 -10.22 -18.82
CA LEU A 86 -8.98 -9.31 -17.69
C LEU A 86 -10.34 -8.89 -17.09
N ASN A 87 -11.45 -9.34 -17.68
CA ASN A 87 -12.82 -9.00 -17.29
C ASN A 87 -13.06 -7.47 -17.15
N ILE A 88 -12.53 -6.70 -18.10
CA ILE A 88 -12.71 -5.25 -18.18
C ILE A 88 -13.25 -4.83 -19.54
N ASP A 89 -13.91 -3.68 -19.58
CA ASP A 89 -14.33 -3.09 -20.85
C ASP A 89 -13.11 -2.71 -21.71
N ARG A 90 -13.27 -2.80 -23.03
CA ARG A 90 -12.22 -2.46 -23.98
C ARG A 90 -11.74 -1.02 -23.82
N LYS A 91 -12.64 -0.07 -23.50
CA LYS A 91 -12.30 1.33 -23.22
C LYS A 91 -11.41 1.47 -21.99
N THR A 92 -11.70 0.72 -20.93
CA THR A 92 -10.89 0.69 -19.71
C THR A 92 -9.49 0.13 -19.97
N LEU A 93 -9.39 -0.93 -20.78
CA LEU A 93 -8.09 -1.46 -21.20
C LEU A 93 -7.27 -0.41 -21.96
N TYR A 94 -7.87 0.31 -22.91
CA TYR A 94 -7.18 1.38 -23.65
C TYR A 94 -6.68 2.50 -22.72
N LEU A 95 -7.53 3.00 -21.82
CA LEU A 95 -7.14 4.04 -20.86
C LEU A 95 -5.98 3.59 -19.97
N LYS A 96 -5.98 2.33 -19.54
CA LYS A 96 -4.88 1.76 -18.74
C LYS A 96 -3.61 1.59 -19.56
N MET A 97 -3.72 1.15 -20.82
CA MET A 97 -2.58 1.03 -21.73
C MET A 97 -1.92 2.39 -21.99
N GLU A 98 -2.71 3.45 -22.16
CA GLU A 98 -2.23 4.82 -22.32
C GLU A 98 -1.58 5.33 -21.03
N LYS A 99 -2.24 5.15 -19.88
CA LYS A 99 -1.72 5.51 -18.55
C LYS A 99 -0.36 4.88 -18.25
N TYR A 100 -0.14 3.63 -18.69
CA TYR A 100 1.10 2.89 -18.44
C TYR A 100 2.13 2.96 -19.58
N GLY A 101 1.86 3.71 -20.65
CA GLY A 101 2.78 3.85 -21.79
C GLY A 101 3.05 2.54 -22.53
N ILE A 102 2.05 1.66 -22.63
CA ILE A 102 2.17 0.38 -23.35
C ILE A 102 1.93 0.57 -24.86
N THR A 103 1.35 1.71 -25.27
CA THR A 103 1.07 2.08 -26.67
C THR A 103 1.59 3.47 -26.95
#